data_AF-A0A5C4Y2A7-F1
#
_entry.id   AF-A0A5C4Y2A7-F1
#
_cell.length_a   1.000
_cell.length_b   1.000
_cell.length_c   1.000
_cell.angle_alpha   90.00
_cell.angle_beta   90.00
_cell.angle_gamma   90.00
#
_symmetry.space_group_name_H-M   'P 1'
#
loop_
_entity.id
_entity.type
_entity.pdbx_description
1 polymer ?
#
loop_
_entity_poly.entity_id
_entity_poly.type
_entity_poly.pdbx_seq_one_letter_code
_entity_poly.pdbx_strand_id
1 'polypeptide(L)' 'MEISRTMSLDPILDRMGREATSLREAEAMREVLSERYAGQDMAAIGEHDWLEALGRMEQIKQTGNEGMK' A
#
# COMPACT_ATOMS: atom_id res chain seq x y z
N MET A 1 -4.09 2.82 14.02
CA MET A 1 -3.76 1.40 13.74
C MET A 1 -2.32 1.34 13.30
N GLU A 2 -1.49 0.49 13.93
CA GLU A 2 -0.06 0.44 13.60
C GLU A 2 0.21 -0.31 12.30
N ILE A 3 1.11 0.26 11.50
CA ILE A 3 1.54 -0.31 10.23
C ILE A 3 2.44 -1.52 10.48
N SER A 4 2.04 -2.67 9.94
CA SER A 4 2.82 -3.90 9.97
C SER A 4 2.48 -4.81 8.79
N ARG A 5 3.35 -5.79 8.52
CA ARG A 5 3.13 -6.79 7.45
C ARG A 5 1.89 -7.65 7.67
N THR A 6 1.39 -7.72 8.90
CA THR A 6 0.26 -8.56 9.30
C THR A 6 -0.99 -7.75 9.67
N MET A 7 -0.97 -6.42 9.52
CA MET A 7 -2.17 -5.61 9.77
C MET A 7 -3.29 -5.94 8.77
N SER A 8 -4.54 -5.64 9.15
CA SER A 8 -5.68 -5.79 8.24
C SER A 8 -5.50 -4.92 6.99
N LEU A 9 -6.02 -5.40 5.87
CA LEU A 9 -6.06 -4.64 4.61
C LEU A 9 -7.22 -3.63 4.59
N ASP A 10 -8.21 -3.76 5.47
CA ASP A 10 -9.38 -2.89 5.51
C ASP A 10 -9.06 -1.39 5.49
N PRO A 11 -8.17 -0.84 6.33
CA PRO A 11 -7.89 0.59 6.29
C PRO A 11 -7.22 1.04 4.99
N ILE A 12 -6.51 0.14 4.30
CA ILE A 12 -5.94 0.41 2.97
C ILE A 12 -7.04 0.42 1.92
N LEU A 13 -7.89 -0.60 1.93
CA LEU A 13 -9.04 -0.70 1.01
C LEU A 13 -9.97 0.51 1.17
N ASP A 14 -10.25 0.91 2.40
CA ASP A 14 -11.12 2.06 2.68
C ASP A 14 -10.49 3.37 2.18
N ARG A 15 -9.18 3.55 2.35
CA ARG A 15 -8.48 4.77 1.90
C ARG A 15 -8.25 4.81 0.38
N MET A 16 -8.05 3.67 -0.27
CA MET A 16 -7.90 3.58 -1.73
C MET A 16 -9.25 3.56 -2.47
N GLY A 17 -10.34 3.26 -1.77
CA GLY A 17 -11.66 3.04 -2.34
C GLY A 17 -11.91 1.54 -2.58
N ARG A 18 -12.66 0.93 -1.67
CA ARG A 18 -12.89 -0.52 -1.59
C ARG A 18 -13.49 -1.13 -2.85
N GLU A 19 -14.29 -0.38 -3.59
CA GLU A 19 -14.93 -0.84 -4.82
C GLU A 19 -13.98 -0.85 -6.04
N ALA A 20 -12.96 0.01 -6.02
CA ALA A 20 -12.02 0.18 -7.12
C ALA A 20 -10.68 -0.53 -6.89
N THR A 21 -10.40 -0.96 -5.66
CA THR A 21 -9.11 -1.52 -5.26
C THR A 21 -9.20 -3.04 -5.12
N SER A 22 -8.34 -3.76 -5.84
CA SER A 22 -8.23 -5.21 -5.68
C SER A 22 -7.51 -5.59 -4.38
N LEU A 23 -7.77 -6.78 -3.86
CA LEU A 23 -7.04 -7.31 -2.70
C LEU A 23 -5.53 -7.35 -2.92
N ARG A 24 -5.09 -7.68 -4.13
CA ARG A 24 -3.67 -7.72 -4.51
C ARG A 24 -3.02 -6.33 -4.42
N GLU A 25 -3.74 -5.27 -4.81
CA GLU A 25 -3.25 -3.90 -4.69
C GLU A 25 -3.16 -3.46 -3.23
N ALA A 26 -4.16 -3.82 -2.42
CA ALA A 26 -4.11 -3.55 -0.99
C ALA A 26 -2.95 -4.29 -0.30
N GLU A 27 -2.66 -5.53 -0.69
CA GLU A 27 -1.50 -6.30 -0.20
C GLU A 27 -0.18 -5.65 -0.59
N ALA A 28 -0.03 -5.24 -1.85
CA ALA A 28 1.17 -4.54 -2.33
C ALA A 28 1.35 -3.21 -1.60
N MET A 29 0.27 -2.46 -1.38
CA MET A 29 0.31 -1.23 -0.60
C MET A 29 0.70 -1.50 0.85
N ARG A 30 0.19 -2.57 1.49
CA ARG A 30 0.62 -2.96 2.84
C ARG A 30 2.11 -3.26 2.90
N GLU A 31 2.65 -3.94 1.89
CA GLU A 31 4.09 -4.22 1.80
C GLU A 31 4.88 -2.91 1.76
N VAL A 32 4.56 -2.01 0.83
CA VAL A 32 5.22 -0.68 0.71
C VAL A 32 5.14 0.12 2.01
N LEU A 33 3.97 0.18 2.63
CA LEU A 33 3.77 0.89 3.89
C LEU A 33 4.60 0.25 5.02
N SER A 34 4.61 -1.08 5.10
CA SER A 34 5.36 -1.81 6.11
C SER A 34 6.88 -1.70 5.95
N GLU A 35 7.39 -1.44 4.74
CA GLU A 35 8.81 -1.20 4.54
C GLU A 35 9.27 0.17 5.07
N ARG A 36 8.44 1.19 4.90
CA ARG A 36 8.84 2.59 5.12
C ARG A 36 8.30 3.21 6.39
N TYR A 37 7.15 2.75 6.87
CA TYR A 37 6.39 3.36 7.98
C TYR A 37 6.05 2.35 9.07
N ALA A 38 6.77 1.22 9.18
CA ALA A 38 6.53 0.21 10.21
C ALA A 38 6.45 0.81 11.62
N GLY A 39 5.44 0.39 12.40
CA GLY A 39 5.22 0.85 13.76
C GLY A 39 4.64 2.27 13.87
N GLN A 40 4.45 2.99 12.77
CA GLN A 40 3.70 4.24 12.77
C GLN A 40 2.20 3.99 12.70
N ASP A 41 1.40 4.96 13.16
CA ASP A 41 -0.04 4.92 12.93
C ASP A 41 -0.35 5.26 11.47
N MET A 42 -1.12 4.41 10.80
CA MET A 42 -1.60 4.65 9.44
C MET A 42 -2.38 5.97 9.28
N ALA A 43 -3.10 6.41 10.31
CA ALA A 43 -3.79 7.69 10.30
C ALA A 43 -2.84 8.90 10.35
N ALA A 44 -1.59 8.70 10.80
CA ALA A 44 -0.55 9.73 10.81
C ALA A 44 0.14 9.91 9.45
N ILE A 45 -0.09 9.00 8.49
CA ILE A 45 0.42 9.15 7.12
C ILE A 45 -0.35 10.27 6.42
N GLY A 46 0.33 11.39 6.20
CA GLY A 46 -0.15 12.52 5.44
C GLY A 46 -0.41 12.20 3.97
N GLU A 47 -1.08 13.10 3.27
CA GLU A 47 -1.44 12.91 1.86
C GLU A 47 -0.22 12.77 0.95
N HIS A 48 0.84 13.53 1.19
CA HIS A 48 2.06 13.48 0.39
C HIS A 48 2.75 12.11 0.48
N ASP A 49 3.01 11.62 1.70
CA ASP A 49 3.60 10.31 1.96
C ASP A 49 2.74 9.18 1.38
N TRP A 50 1.41 9.33 1.46
CA TRP A 50 0.48 8.38 0.86
C TRP A 50 0.61 8.32 -0.66
N LEU A 51 0.69 9.47 -1.34
CA LEU A 51 0.89 9.53 -2.79
C LEU A 51 2.24 8.96 -3.21
N GLU A 52 3.30 9.18 -2.43
CA GLU A 52 4.60 8.54 -2.67
C GLU A 52 4.51 7.01 -2.57
N ALA A 53 3.85 6.49 -1.53
CA ALA A 53 3.66 5.06 -1.33
C ALA A 53 2.83 4.45 -2.47
N LEU A 54 1.77 5.14 -2.92
CA LEU A 54 0.95 4.72 -4.06
C LEU A 54 1.79 4.64 -5.34
N GLY A 55 2.61 5.66 -5.62
CA GLY A 55 3.51 5.66 -6.77
C GLY A 55 4.50 4.49 -6.75
N ARG A 56 5.05 4.16 -5.58
CA ARG A 56 5.96 3.01 -5.42
C ARG A 56 5.24 1.67 -5.61
N MET A 57 4.01 1.53 -5.10
CA MET A 57 3.19 0.36 -5.34
C MET A 57 2.92 0.15 -6.85
N GLU A 58 2.59 1.21 -7.59
CA GLU A 58 2.40 1.14 -9.05
C GLU A 58 3.69 0.76 -9.79
N GLN A 59 4.86 1.27 -9.35
CA GLN A 59 6.14 0.86 -9.91
C GLN A 59 6.41 -0.64 -9.71
N ILE A 60 6.13 -1.18 -8.51
CA ILE A 60 6.27 -2.62 -8.22
C ILE A 60 5.34 -3.46 -9.12
N LYS A 61 4.11 -3.00 -9.36
CA LYS A 61 3.18 -3.64 -10.30
C LYS A 61 3.73 -3.68 -11.73
N GLN A 62 4.37 -2.60 -12.17
CA GLN A 62 4.93 -2.49 -13.52
C GLN A 62 6.19 -3.35 -13.71
N THR A 63 7.12 -3.33 -12.75
CA THR A 63 8.37 -4.11 -12.84
C THR A 63 8.14 -5.62 -12.65
N GLY A 64 7.13 -6.01 -11.87
CA GLY A 64 6.68 -7.40 -11.79
C GLY A 64 6.14 -7.96 -13.12
N ASN A 65 5.78 -7.09 -14.07
CA ASN A 65 5.31 -7.46 -15.41
C ASN A 65 6.42 -7.52 -16.46
N GLU A 66 7.61 -6.95 -16.20
CA GLU A 66 8.73 -6.98 -17.16
C GLU A 66 9.40 -8.36 -17.27
N GLY A 67 9.19 -9.25 -16.31
CA GLY A 67 9.65 -10.65 -16.35
C GLY A 67 8.76 -11.62 -17.14
N MET A 68 7.66 -11.14 -17.75
CA MET A 68 6.70 -11.94 -18.53
C MET A 68 6.67 -11.56 -20.02
N LYS A 69 7.84 -11.30 -20.63
CA LYS A 69 7.99 -11.24 -22.09
C LYS A 69 8.91 -12.33 -22.60
#